data_AF-A0AAW2C409-F1
#
_entry.id   AF-A0AAW2C409-F1
#
_cell.length_a   1.000
_cell.length_b   1.000
_cell.length_c   1.000
_cell.angle_alpha   90.00
_cell.angle_beta   90.00
_cell.angle_gamma   90.00
#
_symmetry.space_group_name_H-M   'P 1'
#
loop_
_entity.id
_entity.type
_entity.pdbx_description
1 polymer ?
#
loop_
_entity_poly.entity_id
_entity_poly.type
_entity_poly.pdbx_seq_one_letter_code
_entity_poly.pdbx_strand_id
1 'polypeptide(L)'
;MDRSFLFSLFLLFSVVAYTISADEINGGGVGGGDDLLIKKVVSSDSDDDLLLHAEQHFSSFKARSGKSYGSEEEHDYRFGVFKANLRRAKVYQKLDPSAEHDVTKFSNLTPAEFQRNFLKLKRLRLPFDAQKAPILPTNDLSTNFDWREYGVVTGVKDQVQDFAKLIN
;
A
#
# COMPACT_ATOMS: atom_id res chain seq x y z
N MET A 1 8.00 63.15 4.94
CA MET A 1 9.03 62.14 5.25
C MET A 1 8.82 61.02 4.26
N ASP A 2 9.61 61.11 3.20
CA ASP A 2 9.11 60.80 1.86
C ASP A 2 9.49 59.38 1.42
N ARG A 3 8.55 58.75 0.72
CA ARG A 3 8.59 57.36 0.21
C ARG A 3 9.63 57.14 -0.91
N SER A 4 10.50 58.11 -1.11
CA SER A 4 11.59 58.15 -2.10
C SER A 4 12.94 57.65 -1.56
N PHE A 5 13.04 57.28 -0.27
CA PHE A 5 14.27 56.71 0.31
C PHE A 5 14.38 55.17 0.22
N LEU A 6 13.31 54.45 -0.11
CA LEU A 6 13.32 52.98 -0.19
C LEU A 6 13.63 52.44 -1.59
N PHE A 7 13.72 53.29 -2.61
CA PHE A 7 14.09 52.91 -3.98
C PHE A 7 15.58 53.12 -4.31
N SER A 8 16.36 53.69 -3.38
CA SER A 8 17.80 53.97 -3.56
C SER A 8 18.73 52.85 -3.06
N LEU A 9 18.19 51.78 -2.46
CA LEU A 9 18.96 50.62 -1.98
C LEU A 9 18.79 49.38 -2.89
N PHE A 10 18.51 49.59 -4.18
CA PHE A 10 18.33 48.49 -5.14
C PHE A 10 19.43 48.37 -6.21
N LEU A 11 20.53 49.11 -6.13
CA LEU A 11 21.48 49.22 -7.25
C LEU A 11 22.98 49.17 -6.93
N LEU A 12 23.42 48.50 -5.85
CA LEU A 12 24.86 48.44 -5.53
C LEU A 12 25.45 47.11 -5.04
N PHE A 13 24.79 45.97 -5.25
CA PHE A 13 25.50 44.68 -5.23
C PHE A 13 25.17 43.86 -6.47
N SER A 14 25.64 44.42 -7.58
CA SER A 14 25.93 43.72 -8.81
C SER A 14 27.04 42.68 -8.57
N VAL A 15 26.81 41.48 -9.10
CA VAL A 15 27.82 40.50 -9.54
C VAL A 15 28.70 39.87 -8.46
N VAL A 16 28.35 38.63 -8.09
CA VAL A 16 29.29 37.51 -8.18
C VAL A 16 28.53 36.28 -8.68
N ALA A 17 28.83 35.86 -9.91
CA ALA A 17 28.52 34.53 -10.38
C ALA A 17 29.61 33.58 -9.86
N TYR A 18 29.22 32.55 -9.13
CA TYR A 18 30.03 31.34 -8.96
C TYR A 18 29.22 30.16 -9.47
N THR A 19 29.70 29.56 -10.55
CA THR A 19 29.26 28.27 -11.06
C THR A 19 29.90 27.18 -10.21
N ILE A 20 29.09 26.35 -9.57
CA ILE A 20 29.51 25.04 -9.06
C ILE A 20 28.61 24.01 -9.75
N SER A 21 29.21 23.23 -10.65
CA SER A 21 28.61 21.98 -11.10
C SER A 21 28.91 20.92 -10.06
N ALA A 22 27.87 20.32 -9.48
CA ALA A 22 27.90 18.99 -8.89
C ALA A 22 26.47 18.43 -8.85
N ASP A 23 26.39 17.15 -9.15
CA ASP A 23 25.25 16.34 -9.48
C ASP A 23 24.36 15.97 -8.27
N GLU A 24 23.14 15.53 -8.59
CA GLU A 24 22.18 14.77 -7.80
C GLU A 24 21.28 15.40 -6.69
N ILE A 25 20.08 14.81 -6.66
CA ILE A 25 19.05 14.72 -5.61
C ILE A 25 18.04 15.87 -5.51
N ASN A 26 16.92 15.73 -6.23
CA ASN A 26 15.67 16.34 -5.80
C ASN A 26 14.63 15.25 -5.48
N GLY A 27 14.67 14.82 -4.21
CA GLY A 27 13.61 14.05 -3.58
C GLY A 27 12.44 14.94 -3.23
N GLY A 28 11.29 14.68 -3.86
CA GLY A 28 9.99 15.14 -3.39
C GLY A 28 9.47 14.21 -2.30
N GLY A 29 9.28 14.75 -1.10
CA GLY A 29 9.14 14.02 0.16
C GLY A 29 7.97 13.04 0.26
N VAL A 30 8.28 11.89 0.87
CA VAL A 30 7.32 11.00 1.52
C VAL A 30 7.53 11.18 3.02
N GLY A 31 6.66 11.98 3.66
CA GLY A 31 6.68 12.25 5.09
C GLY A 31 5.55 11.53 5.82
N GLY A 32 5.93 10.75 6.84
CA GLY A 32 5.09 10.21 7.91
C GLY A 32 4.49 8.84 7.60
N GLY A 33 4.92 7.71 8.18
CA GLY A 33 5.64 7.49 9.44
C GLY A 33 4.81 6.46 10.19
N ASP A 34 5.10 5.16 10.05
CA ASP A 34 5.81 4.42 11.09
C ASP A 34 6.34 3.05 10.58
N ASP A 35 7.49 2.63 11.15
CA ASP A 35 7.97 1.26 11.26
C ASP A 35 8.49 0.47 10.04
N LEU A 36 9.55 1.00 9.41
CA LEU A 36 10.67 0.15 8.97
C LEU A 36 12.00 0.67 9.55
N LEU A 37 12.00 1.07 10.82
CA LEU A 37 13.19 1.43 11.60
C LEU A 37 13.98 0.19 12.08
N ILE A 38 14.09 -0.84 11.24
CA ILE A 38 15.13 -1.85 11.40
C ILE A 38 16.19 -1.52 10.36
N LYS A 39 17.27 -0.91 10.84
CA LYS A 39 18.49 -0.57 10.11
C LYS A 39 18.90 -1.76 9.21
N LYS A 40 18.74 -1.59 7.91
CA LYS A 40 19.19 -2.51 6.85
C LYS A 40 20.71 -2.67 6.94
N VAL A 41 21.16 -3.63 7.75
CA VAL A 41 22.53 -4.16 7.77
C VAL A 41 22.33 -5.67 7.85
N VAL A 42 22.70 -6.39 6.78
CA VAL A 42 22.48 -7.85 6.52
C VAL A 42 21.07 -8.12 5.92
N SER A 43 20.87 -8.63 4.70
CA SER A 43 21.70 -9.44 3.78
C SER A 43 21.43 -9.05 2.31
N SER A 44 22.47 -8.71 1.53
CA SER A 44 22.37 -8.55 0.07
C SER A 44 22.01 -9.87 -0.62
N ASP A 45 22.54 -10.98 -0.10
CA ASP A 45 22.54 -12.27 -0.80
C ASP A 45 21.17 -12.94 -0.93
N SER A 46 20.22 -12.65 -0.03
CA SER A 46 18.89 -13.27 -0.04
C SER A 46 17.84 -12.47 -0.81
N ASP A 47 18.12 -11.19 -1.08
CA ASP A 47 17.27 -10.35 -1.92
C ASP A 47 17.53 -10.66 -3.39
N ASP A 48 18.78 -10.98 -3.75
CA ASP A 48 19.17 -11.28 -5.14
C ASP A 48 18.49 -12.54 -5.68
N ASP A 49 18.45 -13.63 -4.92
CA ASP A 49 17.82 -14.89 -5.35
C ASP A 49 16.30 -14.77 -5.59
N LEU A 50 15.62 -13.96 -4.77
CA LEU A 50 14.18 -13.70 -4.94
C LEU A 50 13.88 -12.88 -6.20
N LEU A 51 14.84 -12.07 -6.64
CA LEU A 51 14.72 -11.22 -7.82
C LEU A 51 15.08 -11.96 -9.11
N LEU A 52 15.95 -12.97 -9.04
CA LEU A 52 16.28 -13.84 -10.17
C LEU A 52 15.03 -14.53 -10.75
N HIS A 53 14.09 -14.93 -9.91
CA HIS A 53 12.83 -15.56 -10.33
C HIS A 53 11.63 -14.61 -10.38
N ALA A 54 11.80 -13.32 -10.08
CA ALA A 54 10.70 -12.38 -9.98
C ALA A 54 9.89 -12.27 -11.29
N GLU A 55 10.54 -12.37 -12.45
CA GLU A 55 9.88 -12.32 -13.76
C GLU A 55 8.94 -13.51 -13.98
N GLN A 56 9.38 -14.71 -13.57
CA GLN A 56 8.57 -15.94 -13.64
C GLN A 56 7.38 -15.87 -12.68
N HIS A 57 7.60 -15.37 -11.46
CA HIS A 57 6.53 -15.12 -10.49
C HIS A 57 5.53 -14.08 -11.00
N PHE A 58 6.00 -13.01 -11.63
CA PHE A 58 5.14 -11.96 -12.16
C PHE A 58 4.32 -12.43 -13.36
N SER A 59 4.92 -13.22 -14.25
CA SER A 59 4.22 -13.85 -15.36
C SER A 59 3.13 -14.81 -14.88
N SER A 60 3.44 -15.64 -13.89
CA SER A 60 2.47 -16.54 -13.25
C SER A 60 1.35 -15.78 -12.54
N PHE A 61 1.69 -14.67 -11.88
CA PHE A 61 0.73 -13.76 -11.26
C PHE A 61 -0.21 -13.15 -12.30
N LYS A 62 0.30 -12.61 -13.42
CA LYS A 62 -0.51 -12.04 -14.49
C LYS A 62 -1.52 -13.05 -15.02
N ALA A 63 -1.07 -14.28 -15.28
CA ALA A 63 -1.93 -15.37 -15.74
C ALA A 63 -3.02 -15.73 -14.71
N ARG A 64 -2.65 -15.93 -13.44
CA ARG A 64 -3.57 -16.33 -12.36
C ARG A 64 -4.61 -15.24 -12.02
N SER A 65 -4.20 -13.98 -12.07
CA SER A 65 -5.04 -12.83 -11.71
C SER A 65 -5.75 -12.18 -12.89
N GLY A 66 -5.55 -12.70 -14.11
CA GLY A 66 -6.15 -12.16 -15.34
C GLY A 66 -5.71 -10.71 -15.63
N LYS A 67 -4.45 -10.36 -15.34
CA LYS A 67 -3.93 -8.99 -15.51
C LYS A 67 -3.21 -8.83 -16.83
N SER A 68 -3.57 -7.77 -17.55
CA SER A 68 -2.84 -7.23 -18.70
C SER A 68 -2.61 -5.74 -18.49
N TYR A 69 -1.45 -5.24 -18.90
CA TYR A 69 -1.10 -3.82 -18.80
C TYR A 69 -1.11 -3.19 -20.19
N GLY A 70 -1.52 -1.93 -20.28
CA GLY A 70 -1.76 -1.25 -21.55
C GLY A 70 -0.49 -0.77 -22.24
N SER A 71 0.59 -0.57 -21.49
CA SER A 71 1.88 -0.13 -22.00
C SER A 71 3.05 -0.81 -21.28
N GLU A 72 4.24 -0.72 -21.86
CA GLU A 72 5.49 -1.23 -21.28
C GLU A 72 5.85 -0.44 -20.01
N GLU A 73 5.62 0.86 -19.99
CA GLU A 73 5.85 1.69 -18.81
C GLU A 73 4.94 1.29 -17.64
N GLU A 74 3.67 0.97 -17.91
CA GLU A 74 2.76 0.44 -16.89
C GLU A 74 3.21 -0.94 -16.41
N HIS A 75 3.63 -1.81 -17.33
CA HIS A 75 4.17 -3.12 -16.99
C HIS A 75 5.35 -3.01 -16.02
N ASP A 76 6.34 -2.19 -16.35
CA ASP A 76 7.57 -2.03 -15.58
C ASP A 76 7.31 -1.39 -14.22
N TYR A 77 6.42 -0.40 -14.17
CA TYR A 77 5.94 0.17 -12.92
C TYR A 77 5.32 -0.90 -12.02
N ARG A 78 4.38 -1.69 -12.57
CA ARG A 78 3.67 -2.75 -11.82
C ARG A 78 4.60 -3.87 -11.39
N PHE A 79 5.59 -4.21 -12.21
CA PHE A 79 6.63 -5.17 -11.86
C PHE A 79 7.52 -4.66 -10.72
N GLY A 80 7.88 -3.36 -10.73
CA GLY A 80 8.58 -2.71 -9.63
C GLY A 80 7.82 -2.81 -8.30
N VAL A 81 6.52 -2.50 -8.31
CA VAL A 81 5.64 -2.64 -7.14
C VAL A 81 5.55 -4.10 -6.68
N PHE A 82 5.42 -5.03 -7.63
CA PHE A 82 5.38 -6.46 -7.34
C PHE A 82 6.64 -6.96 -6.63
N LYS A 83 7.83 -6.60 -7.11
CA LYS A 83 9.10 -6.92 -6.45
C LYS A 83 9.19 -6.35 -5.04
N ALA A 84 8.75 -5.10 -4.84
CA ALA A 84 8.72 -4.49 -3.52
C ALA A 84 7.78 -5.24 -2.55
N ASN A 85 6.63 -5.69 -3.04
CA ASN A 85 5.66 -6.45 -2.26
C ASN A 85 6.14 -7.88 -1.94
N LEU A 86 6.84 -8.54 -2.86
CA LEU A 86 7.48 -9.84 -2.60
C LEU A 86 8.50 -9.77 -1.46
N ARG A 87 9.37 -8.74 -1.48
CA ARG A 87 10.32 -8.51 -0.38
C ARG A 87 9.60 -8.30 0.94
N ARG A 88 8.51 -7.51 0.94
CA ARG A 88 7.70 -7.26 2.13
C ARG A 88 7.06 -8.55 2.66
N ALA A 89 6.51 -9.39 1.78
CA ALA A 89 5.95 -10.69 2.14
C ALA A 89 7.00 -11.60 2.81
N LYS A 90 8.21 -11.68 2.25
CA LYS A 90 9.32 -12.44 2.84
C LYS A 90 9.71 -11.95 4.24
N VAL A 91 9.73 -10.64 4.44
CA VAL A 91 10.01 -10.05 5.76
C VAL A 91 8.91 -10.43 6.74
N TYR A 92 7.64 -10.29 6.38
CA TYR A 92 6.54 -10.67 7.27
C TYR A 92 6.48 -12.17 7.56
N GLN A 93 6.79 -13.03 6.58
CA GLN A 93 6.88 -14.48 6.81
C GLN A 93 7.90 -14.86 7.89
N LYS A 94 8.99 -14.11 8.00
CA LYS A 94 10.00 -14.31 9.06
C LYS A 94 9.53 -13.80 10.42
N LEU A 95 8.71 -12.75 10.44
CA LEU A 95 8.19 -12.13 11.66
C LEU A 95 6.98 -12.87 12.23
N ASP A 96 6.15 -13.45 11.36
CA ASP A 96 5.00 -14.27 11.72
C ASP A 96 5.04 -15.61 10.96
N PRO A 97 5.74 -16.62 11.52
CA PRO A 97 5.80 -17.95 10.92
C PRO A 97 4.46 -18.70 10.95
N SER A 98 3.47 -18.21 11.71
CA SER A 98 2.15 -18.85 11.80
C SER A 98 1.23 -18.46 10.64
N ALA A 99 1.52 -17.34 9.98
CA ALA A 99 0.86 -16.89 8.77
C ALA A 99 1.62 -17.33 7.51
N GLU A 100 0.90 -17.52 6.42
CA GLU A 100 1.49 -17.74 5.09
C GLU A 100 1.40 -16.46 4.27
N HIS A 101 2.55 -15.89 3.92
CA HIS A 101 2.67 -14.67 3.13
C HIS A 101 3.12 -14.98 1.69
N ASP A 102 2.15 -15.27 0.81
CA ASP A 102 2.39 -15.54 -0.62
C ASP A 102 1.86 -14.42 -1.55
N VAL A 103 2.07 -14.59 -2.86
CA VAL A 103 1.52 -13.74 -3.92
C VAL A 103 -0.01 -13.80 -3.93
N THR A 104 -0.63 -12.65 -3.76
CA THR A 104 -2.09 -12.46 -3.76
C THR A 104 -2.54 -11.65 -4.96
N LYS A 105 -3.87 -11.52 -5.17
CA LYS A 105 -4.45 -10.66 -6.23
C LYS A 105 -4.10 -9.17 -6.10
N PHE A 106 -3.51 -8.75 -4.97
CA PHE A 106 -3.11 -7.38 -4.68
C PHE A 106 -1.60 -7.15 -4.75
N SER A 107 -0.81 -8.17 -5.09
CA SER A 107 0.65 -8.08 -5.07
C SER A 107 1.24 -7.05 -6.04
N ASN A 108 0.48 -6.51 -6.99
CA ASN A 108 0.91 -5.44 -7.90
C ASN A 108 0.45 -4.03 -7.48
N LEU A 109 -0.14 -3.88 -6.29
CA LEU A 109 -0.66 -2.61 -5.78
C LEU A 109 0.22 -2.04 -4.69
N THR A 110 0.38 -0.72 -4.71
CA THR A 110 0.92 0.01 -3.57
C THR A 110 -0.11 0.08 -2.43
N PRO A 111 0.32 0.32 -1.17
CA PRO A 111 -0.62 0.49 -0.06
C PRO A 111 -1.66 1.59 -0.30
N ALA A 112 -1.23 2.71 -0.91
CA ALA A 112 -2.12 3.82 -1.24
C ALA A 112 -3.17 3.45 -2.31
N GLU A 113 -2.78 2.71 -3.35
CA GLU A 113 -3.71 2.20 -4.36
C GLU A 113 -4.68 1.19 -3.75
N PHE A 114 -4.18 0.29 -2.90
CA PHE A 114 -5.02 -0.69 -2.20
C PHE A 114 -6.06 0.01 -1.33
N GLN A 115 -5.64 0.99 -0.52
CA GLN A 115 -6.53 1.77 0.32
C GLN A 115 -7.60 2.48 -0.51
N ARG A 116 -7.21 3.20 -1.56
CA ARG A 116 -8.13 3.96 -2.42
C ARG A 116 -9.18 3.07 -3.09
N ASN A 117 -8.78 1.89 -3.52
CA ASN A 117 -9.63 1.02 -4.34
C ASN A 117 -10.46 0.04 -3.52
N PHE A 118 -9.95 -0.43 -2.37
CA PHE A 118 -10.54 -1.52 -1.60
C PHE A 118 -10.99 -1.11 -0.18
N LEU A 119 -10.53 -0.01 0.40
CA LEU A 119 -10.93 0.38 1.77
C LEU A 119 -12.02 1.47 1.76
N LYS A 120 -13.12 1.23 1.05
CA LYS A 120 -14.21 2.21 0.82
C LYS A 120 -15.32 2.21 1.88
N LEU A 121 -15.00 1.88 3.14
CA LEU A 121 -15.99 1.85 4.21
C LEU A 121 -16.52 3.26 4.52
N LYS A 122 -17.82 3.47 4.31
CA LYS A 122 -18.51 4.67 4.79
C LYS A 122 -18.70 4.54 6.29
N ARG A 123 -18.50 5.64 7.02
CA ARG A 123 -18.80 5.68 8.46
C ARG A 123 -20.28 5.39 8.65
N LEU A 124 -20.60 4.26 9.29
CA LEU A 124 -21.96 3.91 9.66
C LEU A 124 -22.44 4.89 10.74
N ARG A 125 -23.61 5.48 10.55
CA ARG A 125 -24.33 6.19 11.61
C ARG A 125 -25.34 5.21 12.18
N LEU A 126 -25.19 4.89 13.47
CA LEU A 126 -26.18 4.08 14.14
C LEU A 126 -27.49 4.87 14.27
N PRO A 127 -28.65 4.23 14.10
CA PRO A 127 -29.94 4.82 14.42
C PRO A 127 -29.98 5.28 15.89
N PHE A 128 -30.72 6.36 16.16
CA PHE A 128 -30.87 6.91 17.52
C PHE A 128 -31.52 5.91 18.49
N ASP A 129 -32.36 5.03 17.96
CA ASP A 129 -33.10 3.97 18.65
C ASP A 129 -32.34 2.65 18.75
N ALA A 130 -31.04 2.63 18.45
CA ALA A 130 -30.21 1.43 18.63
C ALA A 130 -30.16 1.02 20.11
N GLN A 131 -30.94 -0.01 20.47
CA GLN A 131 -30.98 -0.55 21.82
C GLN A 131 -29.76 -1.42 22.10
N LYS A 132 -29.21 -1.30 23.31
CA LYS A 132 -28.16 -2.19 23.79
C LYS A 132 -28.75 -3.58 24.02
N ALA A 133 -28.18 -4.60 23.39
CA ALA A 133 -28.60 -5.98 23.59
C ALA A 133 -28.40 -6.42 25.05
N PRO A 134 -29.31 -7.25 25.61
CA PRO A 134 -29.12 -7.84 26.93
C PRO A 134 -27.90 -8.77 26.94
N ILE A 135 -27.26 -8.89 28.10
CA ILE A 135 -26.11 -9.80 28.28
C ILE A 135 -26.64 -11.23 28.32
N LEU A 136 -26.08 -12.09 27.46
CA LEU A 136 -26.40 -13.51 27.42
C LEU A 136 -25.39 -14.33 28.26
N PRO A 137 -25.80 -15.47 28.84
CA PRO A 137 -24.88 -16.39 29.51
C PRO A 137 -23.89 -16.98 28.50
N THR A 138 -22.62 -17.07 28.90
CA THR A 138 -21.49 -17.54 28.05
C THR A 138 -20.71 -18.71 28.64
N ASN A 139 -21.22 -19.31 29.72
CA ASN A 139 -20.58 -20.38 30.48
C ASN A 139 -20.40 -21.70 29.72
N ASP A 140 -21.25 -21.99 28.72
CA ASP A 140 -21.29 -23.28 28.03
C ASP A 140 -21.01 -23.18 26.51
N LEU A 141 -20.20 -22.20 26.10
CA LEU A 141 -19.84 -22.01 24.69
C LEU A 141 -18.79 -23.03 24.23
N SER A 142 -18.90 -23.49 22.99
CA SER A 142 -17.90 -24.36 22.37
C SER A 142 -16.56 -23.65 22.19
N THR A 143 -15.46 -24.41 22.30
CA THR A 143 -14.10 -23.87 22.11
C THR A 143 -13.83 -23.48 20.65
N ASN A 144 -14.52 -24.10 19.70
CA ASN A 144 -14.46 -23.77 18.28
C ASN A 144 -15.90 -23.72 17.73
N PHE A 145 -16.16 -22.78 16.83
CA PHE A 145 -17.46 -22.62 16.20
C PHE A 145 -17.30 -21.93 14.85
N ASP A 146 -17.74 -22.60 13.77
CA ASP A 146 -17.70 -22.07 12.42
C ASP A 146 -19.10 -22.01 11.80
N TRP A 147 -19.61 -20.79 11.58
CA TRP A 147 -20.91 -20.57 10.95
C TRP A 147 -21.04 -21.18 9.54
N ARG A 148 -19.91 -21.42 8.84
CA ARG A 148 -19.93 -22.03 7.50
C ARG A 148 -20.44 -23.48 7.52
N GLU A 149 -20.27 -24.19 8.62
CA GLU A 149 -20.73 -25.58 8.79
C GLU A 149 -22.26 -25.69 8.89
N TYR A 150 -22.93 -24.56 9.17
CA TYR A 150 -24.38 -24.51 9.39
C TYR A 150 -25.17 -23.95 8.20
N GLY A 151 -24.50 -23.69 7.06
CA GLY A 151 -25.15 -23.21 5.85
C GLY A 151 -25.73 -21.79 5.94
N VAL A 152 -25.38 -21.03 6.99
CA VAL A 152 -25.85 -19.64 7.16
C VAL A 152 -24.93 -18.60 6.52
N VAL A 153 -23.75 -19.03 6.03
CA VAL A 153 -22.76 -18.17 5.37
C VAL A 153 -22.87 -18.34 3.85
N THR A 154 -23.07 -17.25 3.13
CA THR A 154 -23.06 -17.26 1.65
C THR A 154 -21.65 -17.40 1.09
N GLY A 155 -21.54 -17.68 -0.21
CA GLY A 155 -20.26 -17.63 -0.91
C GLY A 155 -19.55 -16.28 -0.77
N VAL A 156 -18.22 -16.30 -0.82
CA VAL A 156 -17.38 -15.09 -0.72
C VAL A 156 -17.64 -14.19 -1.93
N LYS A 157 -17.86 -12.89 -1.67
CA LYS A 157 -18.14 -11.87 -2.69
C LYS A 157 -16.91 -11.05 -3.05
N ASP A 158 -16.89 -10.46 -4.25
CA ASP A 158 -15.92 -9.42 -4.62
C ASP A 158 -16.58 -8.04 -4.55
N GLN A 159 -16.22 -7.29 -3.51
CA GLN A 159 -16.81 -5.98 -3.24
C GLN A 159 -16.62 -4.98 -4.41
N VAL A 160 -15.52 -5.05 -5.17
CA VAL A 160 -15.28 -4.08 -6.25
C VAL A 160 -16.22 -4.37 -7.41
N GLN A 161 -16.40 -5.65 -7.75
CA GLN A 161 -17.35 -6.07 -8.78
C GLN A 161 -18.79 -5.77 -8.37
N ASP A 162 -19.14 -6.01 -7.10
CA ASP A 162 -20.51 -5.79 -6.62
C ASP A 162 -20.86 -4.30 -6.52
N PHE A 163 -19.93 -3.43 -6.10
CA PHE A 163 -20.17 -1.98 -6.14
C PHE A 163 -20.30 -1.45 -7.58
N ALA A 164 -19.55 -2.00 -8.55
CA ALA A 164 -19.65 -1.58 -9.94
C ALA A 164 -21.03 -1.88 -10.56
N LYS A 165 -21.68 -2.98 -10.16
CA LYS A 165 -23.03 -3.35 -10.63
C LYS A 165 -24.14 -2.46 -10.09
N LEU A 166 -23.90 -1.71 -9.02
CA LEU A 166 -24.91 -0.84 -8.39
C LEU A 166 -24.94 0.58 -8.97
N ILE A 167 -24.03 0.90 -9.91
CA ILE A 167 -23.84 2.26 -10.46
C ILE A 167 -24.27 2.34 -11.94
N ASN A 168 -24.56 1.21 -12.60
CA ASN A 168 -25.12 1.13 -13.95
C ASN A 168 -26.58 0.65 -13.90
#